data_AF-A0A286T346-F1
#
_entry.id   AF-A0A286T346-F1
#
_cell.length_a   1.000
_cell.length_b   1.000
_cell.length_c   1.000
_cell.angle_alpha   90.00
_cell.angle_beta   90.00
_cell.angle_gamma   90.00
#
_symmetry.space_group_name_H-M   'P 1'
#
loop_
_entity.id
_entity.type
_entity.pdbx_description
1 polymer ?
#
loop_
_entity_poly.entity_id
_entity_poly.type
_entity_poly.pdbx_seq_one_letter_code
_entity_poly.pdbx_strand_id
1 'polypeptide(L)'
;EDYPNISGKDPKVIVGQVHGYKIKQALIKLQWEGADKPIRAILNNTFLPDDQSCSSCKSFSVDLGKANANEDWRYNIEVNENGVVLEAAGVSKSFAWGEKIENTGYALDPEWADSENSF
;
A
#
# COMPACT_ATOMS: atom_id res chain seq x y z
N GLU A 1 12.88 28.55 -8.18
CA GLU A 1 13.08 27.52 -7.14
C GLU A 1 12.10 26.41 -7.44
N ASP A 2 12.59 25.22 -7.79
CA ASP A 2 11.73 24.13 -8.28
C ASP A 2 11.15 23.26 -7.14
N TYR A 3 11.57 23.50 -5.88
CA TYR A 3 11.13 22.73 -4.72
C TYR A 3 10.91 23.63 -3.49
N PRO A 4 9.71 23.63 -2.86
CA PRO A 4 9.46 24.42 -1.67
C PRO A 4 10.23 23.86 -0.46
N ASN A 5 10.95 24.73 0.25
CA ASN A 5 11.65 24.37 1.49
C ASN A 5 10.68 24.44 2.69
N ILE A 6 10.08 23.30 3.04
CA ILE A 6 9.22 23.16 4.23
C ILE A 6 10.07 22.63 5.39
N SER A 7 10.47 23.51 6.31
CA SER A 7 11.29 23.13 7.45
C SER A 7 10.48 22.45 8.57
N GLY A 8 11.07 21.44 9.21
CA GLY A 8 10.52 20.79 10.41
C GLY A 8 9.34 19.83 10.17
N LYS A 9 9.03 19.49 8.91
CA LYS A 9 8.03 18.48 8.57
C LYS A 9 8.51 17.62 7.41
N ASP A 10 8.52 16.31 7.62
CA ASP A 10 8.69 15.38 6.52
C ASP A 10 7.47 15.47 5.58
N PRO A 11 7.66 15.38 4.25
CA PRO A 11 6.55 15.23 3.34
C PRO A 11 5.79 13.95 3.67
N LYS A 12 4.52 13.87 3.25
CA LYS A 12 3.75 12.63 3.31
C LYS A 12 2.95 12.51 2.03
N VAL A 13 3.41 11.62 1.14
CA VAL A 13 2.88 11.52 -0.22
C VAL A 13 2.50 10.08 -0.51
N ILE A 14 1.30 9.87 -1.06
CA ILE A 14 0.92 8.60 -1.66
C ILE A 14 1.44 8.60 -3.09
N VAL A 15 2.37 7.71 -3.40
CA VAL A 15 3.02 7.62 -4.72
C VAL A 15 2.31 6.64 -5.65
N GLY A 16 1.53 5.71 -5.09
CA GLY A 16 0.78 4.71 -5.83
C GLY A 16 -0.28 4.08 -4.94
N GLN A 17 -1.36 3.60 -5.56
CA GLN A 17 -2.44 2.92 -4.86
C GLN A 17 -3.13 1.92 -5.78
N VAL A 18 -3.72 0.89 -5.18
CA VAL A 18 -4.67 -0.01 -5.82
C VAL A 18 -5.98 0.14 -5.08
N HIS A 19 -7.02 0.57 -5.79
CA HIS A 19 -8.28 0.96 -5.19
C HIS A 19 -9.43 0.51 -6.09
N GLY A 20 -10.21 -0.45 -5.59
CA GLY A 20 -11.30 -1.04 -6.36
C GLY A 20 -12.47 -0.07 -6.55
N TYR A 21 -13.17 -0.25 -7.65
CA TYR A 21 -14.38 0.50 -7.98
C TYR A 21 -15.48 0.26 -6.92
N LYS A 22 -16.12 1.33 -6.44
CA LYS A 22 -17.16 1.28 -5.38
C LYS A 22 -16.71 0.58 -4.09
N ILE A 23 -15.42 0.60 -3.79
CA ILE A 23 -14.91 0.19 -2.48
C ILE A 23 -14.36 1.43 -1.82
N LYS A 24 -14.66 1.69 -0.55
CA LYS A 24 -14.18 2.92 0.11
C LYS A 24 -12.71 2.83 0.54
N GLN A 25 -12.25 1.63 0.87
CA GLN A 25 -10.87 1.36 1.29
C GLN A 25 -10.02 1.03 0.06
N ALA A 26 -8.82 1.60 -0.03
CA ALA A 26 -7.83 1.10 -0.98
C ALA A 26 -7.31 -0.25 -0.49
N LEU A 27 -7.10 -1.19 -1.40
CA LEU A 27 -6.39 -2.43 -1.08
C LEU A 27 -4.98 -2.08 -0.57
N ILE A 28 -4.25 -1.26 -1.34
CA ILE A 28 -2.87 -0.81 -1.02
C ILE A 28 -2.73 0.68 -1.26
N LYS A 29 -1.97 1.35 -0.39
CA LYS A 29 -1.36 2.67 -0.64
C LYS A 29 0.14 2.61 -0.36
N LEU A 30 0.96 3.00 -1.33
CA LEU A 30 2.40 3.21 -1.12
C LEU A 30 2.64 4.66 -0.70
N GLN A 31 3.26 4.83 0.47
CA GLN A 31 3.50 6.12 1.07
C GLN A 31 5.01 6.38 1.23
N TRP A 32 5.47 7.52 0.74
CA TRP A 32 6.83 8.03 0.96
C TRP A 32 6.78 9.26 1.86
N GLU A 33 7.68 9.29 2.85
CA GLU A 33 7.73 10.34 3.88
C GLU A 33 9.12 10.97 4.02
N GLY A 34 9.83 11.14 2.90
CA GLY A 34 11.20 11.63 2.91
C GLY A 34 12.24 10.52 3.04
N ALA A 35 13.50 10.88 2.81
CA ALA A 35 14.61 9.94 2.68
C ALA A 35 14.93 9.16 3.97
N ASP A 36 14.62 9.73 5.14
CA ASP A 36 14.97 9.13 6.42
C ASP A 36 14.00 8.02 6.85
N LYS A 37 12.85 7.87 6.17
CA LYS A 37 11.80 6.91 6.49
C LYS A 37 11.67 5.83 5.41
N PRO A 38 11.35 4.57 5.79
CA PRO A 38 11.03 3.57 4.80
C PRO A 38 9.76 3.96 4.03
N ILE A 39 9.71 3.58 2.74
CA ILE A 39 8.46 3.57 2.00
C ILE A 39 7.54 2.56 2.69
N ARG A 40 6.32 2.97 3.01
CA ARG A 40 5.34 2.10 3.69
C ARG A 40 4.27 1.69 2.71
N ALA A 41 4.02 0.39 2.62
CA ALA A 41 2.78 -0.10 2.04
C ALA A 41 1.74 -0.21 3.13
N ILE A 42 0.67 0.59 3.02
CA ILE A 42 -0.48 0.56 3.91
C ILE A 42 -1.54 -0.29 3.23
N LEU A 43 -1.87 -1.44 3.82
CA LEU A 43 -2.83 -2.40 3.29
C LEU A 43 -4.09 -2.42 4.15
N ASN A 44 -5.24 -2.68 3.53
CA ASN A 44 -6.47 -3.03 4.23
C ASN A 44 -6.72 -4.53 4.13
N ASN A 45 -6.96 -5.17 5.27
CA ASN A 45 -7.12 -6.61 5.32
C ASN A 45 -8.38 -7.09 4.57
N THR A 46 -9.48 -6.34 4.63
CA THR A 46 -10.77 -6.65 3.97
C THR A 46 -11.48 -5.33 3.61
N PHE A 47 -12.68 -5.41 3.03
CA PHE A 47 -13.47 -4.27 2.56
C PHE A 47 -14.98 -4.50 2.72
N LEU A 48 -15.76 -3.47 2.39
CA LEU A 48 -17.17 -3.60 2.09
C LEU A 48 -17.45 -3.00 0.71
N PRO A 49 -18.30 -3.62 -0.11
CA PRO A 49 -18.69 -3.09 -1.41
C PRO A 49 -19.64 -1.88 -1.27
N ASP A 50 -19.94 -1.24 -2.40
CA ASP A 50 -20.88 -0.13 -2.53
C ASP A 50 -20.53 1.11 -1.69
N ASP A 51 -19.24 1.46 -1.63
CA ASP A 51 -18.68 2.63 -0.92
C ASP A 51 -19.05 2.68 0.58
N GLN A 52 -19.38 1.53 1.15
CA GLN A 52 -19.77 1.43 2.54
C GLN A 52 -18.60 1.72 3.48
N SER A 53 -18.93 2.34 4.61
CA SER A 53 -17.93 2.54 5.67
C SER A 53 -17.73 1.23 6.41
N CYS A 54 -16.50 0.73 6.44
CA CYS A 54 -16.16 -0.53 7.08
C CYS A 54 -15.46 -0.29 8.42
N SER A 55 -16.14 -0.58 9.53
CA SER A 55 -15.60 -0.46 10.89
C SER A 55 -14.81 -1.69 11.35
N SER A 56 -15.09 -2.85 10.73
CA SER A 56 -14.38 -4.11 10.97
C SER A 56 -13.06 -4.20 10.20
N CYS A 57 -12.94 -3.50 9.07
CA CYS A 57 -11.72 -3.45 8.26
C CYS A 57 -10.56 -2.86 9.06
N LYS A 58 -9.42 -3.56 9.02
CA LYS A 58 -8.19 -3.21 9.70
C LYS A 58 -7.14 -2.84 8.67
N SER A 59 -6.50 -1.70 8.90
CA SER A 59 -5.32 -1.31 8.15
C SER A 59 -4.07 -1.69 8.92
N PHE A 60 -3.04 -2.09 8.18
CA PHE A 60 -1.72 -2.36 8.71
C PHE A 60 -0.67 -1.89 7.69
N SER A 61 0.56 -1.74 8.13
CA SER A 61 1.66 -1.33 7.27
C SER A 61 2.79 -2.33 7.27
N VAL A 62 3.40 -2.49 6.11
CA VAL A 62 4.69 -3.17 5.97
C VAL A 62 5.70 -2.19 5.40
N ASP A 63 6.90 -2.23 5.96
CA ASP A 63 8.00 -1.38 5.52
C ASP A 63 8.69 -2.00 4.30
N LEU A 64 8.96 -1.16 3.30
CA LEU A 64 9.84 -1.44 2.17
C LEU A 64 11.18 -0.72 2.40
N GLY A 65 11.98 -0.53 1.33
CA GLY A 65 13.24 0.19 1.41
C GLY A 65 13.07 1.70 1.61
N LYS A 66 14.20 2.41 1.77
CA LYS A 66 14.25 3.88 1.78
C LYS A 66 14.63 4.40 0.40
N ALA A 67 13.99 5.48 -0.02
CA ALA A 67 14.32 6.17 -1.26
C ALA A 67 14.72 7.61 -0.97
N ASN A 68 15.85 8.05 -1.53
CA ASN A 68 16.38 9.39 -1.34
C ASN A 68 15.51 10.42 -2.06
N ALA A 69 15.47 11.64 -1.52
CA ALA A 69 14.92 12.77 -2.24
C ALA A 69 15.86 13.16 -3.41
N ASN A 70 15.29 13.65 -4.50
CA ASN A 70 16.01 14.08 -5.71
C ASN A 70 16.76 12.98 -6.47
N GLU A 71 16.49 11.71 -6.15
CA GLU A 71 16.96 10.56 -6.90
C GLU A 71 15.75 9.83 -7.50
N ASP A 72 15.89 9.34 -8.73
CA ASP A 72 14.88 8.50 -9.34
C ASP A 72 14.86 7.13 -8.67
N TRP A 73 13.66 6.65 -8.35
CA TRP A 73 13.43 5.31 -7.84
C TRP A 73 12.16 4.74 -8.45
N ARG A 74 12.03 3.42 -8.38
CA ARG A 74 10.90 2.68 -8.95
C ARG A 74 10.18 1.92 -7.86
N TYR A 75 8.89 1.72 -8.09
CA TYR A 75 8.08 0.78 -7.34
C TYR A 75 7.26 -0.08 -8.29
N ASN A 76 6.85 -1.25 -7.80
CA ASN A 76 5.88 -2.12 -8.44
C ASN A 76 4.79 -2.48 -7.43
N ILE A 77 3.53 -2.47 -7.88
CA ILE A 77 2.40 -3.06 -7.17
C ILE A 77 1.75 -4.02 -8.16
N GLU A 78 1.89 -5.31 -7.90
CA GLU A 78 1.21 -6.35 -8.67
C GLU A 78 0.14 -6.98 -7.80
N VAL A 79 -1.08 -7.06 -8.34
CA VAL A 79 -2.21 -7.77 -7.73
C VAL A 79 -2.65 -8.82 -8.73
N ASN A 80 -2.65 -10.08 -8.30
CA ASN A 80 -2.94 -11.21 -9.17
C ASN A 80 -3.72 -12.30 -8.41
N GLU A 81 -4.00 -13.42 -9.09
CA GLU A 81 -4.77 -14.53 -8.53
C GLU A 81 -4.14 -15.18 -7.28
N ASN A 82 -2.82 -15.03 -7.09
CA ASN A 82 -2.10 -15.62 -5.95
C ASN A 82 -2.01 -14.66 -4.77
N GLY A 83 -2.01 -13.35 -5.02
CA GLY A 83 -1.81 -12.37 -3.97
C GLY A 83 -1.39 -11.00 -4.45
N VAL A 84 -0.61 -10.35 -3.59
CA VAL A 84 0.02 -9.05 -3.83
C VAL A 84 1.54 -9.22 -3.86
N VAL A 85 2.20 -8.62 -4.85
CA VAL A 85 3.66 -8.44 -4.86
C VAL A 85 3.97 -6.95 -4.84
N LEU A 86 4.81 -6.54 -3.90
CA LEU A 86 5.24 -5.17 -3.69
C LEU A 86 6.74 -5.05 -3.83
N GLU A 87 7.19 -4.11 -4.65
CA GLU A 87 8.61 -3.78 -4.76
C GLU A 87 8.81 -2.28 -4.63
N ALA A 88 9.74 -1.87 -3.78
CA ALA A 88 10.20 -0.48 -3.74
C ALA A 88 11.59 -0.40 -3.12
N ALA A 89 12.44 0.46 -3.68
CA ALA A 89 13.75 0.78 -3.13
C ALA A 89 14.59 -0.48 -2.77
N GLY A 90 14.60 -1.48 -3.67
CA GLY A 90 15.37 -2.71 -3.53
C GLY A 90 14.78 -3.76 -2.58
N VAL A 91 13.61 -3.52 -1.99
CA VAL A 91 12.88 -4.50 -1.17
C VAL A 91 11.71 -5.06 -1.97
N SER A 92 11.60 -6.39 -2.02
CA SER A 92 10.46 -7.11 -2.59
C SER A 92 9.75 -7.91 -1.48
N LYS A 93 8.42 -7.83 -1.46
CA LYS A 93 7.55 -8.57 -0.53
C LYS A 93 6.37 -9.15 -1.30
N SER A 94 5.99 -10.38 -0.97
CA SER A 94 4.81 -11.04 -1.52
C SER A 94 3.90 -11.53 -0.40
N PHE A 95 2.60 -11.39 -0.60
CA PHE A 95 1.57 -11.80 0.36
C PHE A 95 0.49 -12.58 -0.38
N ALA A 96 0.28 -13.83 0.01
CA ALA A 96 -0.80 -14.65 -0.53
C ALA A 96 -2.16 -14.27 0.07
N TRP A 97 -3.23 -14.47 -0.69
CA TRP A 97 -4.60 -14.31 -0.19
C TRP A 97 -4.89 -15.29 0.95
N GLY A 98 -5.59 -14.84 1.99
CA GLY A 98 -5.99 -15.65 3.14
C GLY A 98 -4.86 -16.03 4.10
N GLU A 99 -3.60 -15.76 3.76
CA GLU A 99 -2.46 -16.08 4.61
C GLU A 99 -2.10 -14.93 5.56
N LYS A 100 -1.75 -15.28 6.80
CA LYS A 100 -1.33 -14.29 7.79
C LYS A 100 0.00 -13.67 7.40
N ILE A 101 0.02 -12.35 7.36
CA ILE A 101 1.23 -11.58 7.16
C ILE A 101 1.96 -11.49 8.50
N GLU A 102 3.22 -11.88 8.50
CA GLU A 102 4.05 -11.95 9.70
C GLU A 102 4.07 -10.60 10.44
N ASN A 103 3.97 -10.65 11.76
CA ASN A 103 4.03 -9.47 12.65
C ASN A 103 2.90 -8.44 12.45
N THR A 104 1.87 -8.72 11.66
CA THR A 104 0.67 -7.87 11.55
C THR A 104 -0.54 -8.47 12.26
N GLY A 105 -0.63 -9.80 12.30
CA GLY A 105 -1.80 -10.53 12.82
C GLY A 105 -2.99 -10.55 11.84
N TYR A 106 -2.83 -10.00 10.64
CA TYR A 106 -3.87 -9.89 9.61
C TYR A 106 -3.51 -10.71 8.37
N ALA A 107 -4.54 -11.08 7.61
CA ALA A 107 -4.44 -11.67 6.29
C ALA A 107 -5.20 -10.79 5.29
N LEU A 108 -4.81 -10.82 4.00
CA LEU A 108 -5.59 -10.17 2.96
C LEU A 108 -6.76 -11.06 2.56
N ASP A 109 -7.97 -10.50 2.57
CA ASP A 109 -9.20 -11.19 2.19
C ASP A 109 -9.12 -11.67 0.74
N PRO A 110 -9.32 -12.97 0.45
CA PRO A 110 -9.36 -13.46 -0.92
C PRO A 110 -10.42 -12.77 -1.80
N GLU A 111 -11.47 -12.20 -1.22
CA GLU A 111 -12.48 -11.43 -1.98
C GLU A 111 -11.88 -10.21 -2.68
N TRP A 112 -10.71 -9.73 -2.28
CA TRP A 112 -10.01 -8.68 -3.03
C TRP A 112 -9.65 -9.10 -4.44
N ALA A 113 -9.41 -10.39 -4.70
CA ALA A 113 -9.06 -10.90 -6.03
C ALA A 113 -10.26 -10.98 -6.99
N ASP A 114 -11.48 -10.70 -6.52
CA ASP A 114 -12.66 -10.76 -7.37
C ASP A 114 -12.55 -9.75 -8.52
N SER A 115 -12.78 -10.27 -9.73
CA SER A 115 -12.79 -9.48 -10.97
C SER A 115 -13.82 -8.34 -10.95
N GLU A 116 -14.90 -8.45 -10.17
CA GLU A 116 -15.91 -7.41 -10.05
C GLU A 116 -15.36 -6.14 -9.37
N ASN A 117 -14.32 -6.26 -8.54
CA ASN A 117 -13.73 -5.12 -7.82
C ASN A 117 -13.02 -4.12 -8.75
N SER A 118 -12.64 -4.50 -9.98
CA SER A 118 -12.06 -3.64 -11.03
C SER A 118 -10.97 -2.66 -10.55
N PHE A 119 -9.71 -3.12 -10.51
CA PHE A 119 -8.54 -2.34 -10.08
C PHE A 119 -7.79 -1.63 -11.21
#